data_AF-A0A1D1YRW9-F1
#
_entry.id   AF-A0A1D1YRW9-F1
#
_cell.length_a   1.000
_cell.length_b   1.000
_cell.length_c   1.000
_cell.angle_alpha   90.00
_cell.angle_beta   90.00
_cell.angle_gamma   90.00
#
_symmetry.space_group_name_H-M   'P 1'
#
loop_
_entity.id
_entity.type
_entity.pdbx_description
1 polymer ?
#
loop_
_entity_poly.entity_id
_entity_poly.type
_entity_poly.pdbx_seq_one_letter_code
_entity_poly.pdbx_strand_id
1 'polypeptide(L)'
;TGNTSTNTRPFHYTLPLKTTLEMAAMNALLVLTLLLAATCYAMAGDPDITTDFVVPDGSMASGNFFTFTGLRSAVKGGAAPPAAAAFKVTKASQVEFPALDGQSVSMAVLQYAPGGTNPLHTHPRSAELLLLVQGSLDVGFVDTANKLFVQTLQTGDTFVFPKGLPHFQLNKDPKYPAVAISAFGSANAGTVPLPKALFGSGVDEGALAKSFKVDGYTVEKLVAAATMG
;
A
#
# COMPACT_ATOMS: atom_id res chain seq x y z
N THR A 1 19.16 70.41 -65.50
CA THR A 1 17.87 70.26 -64.81
C THR A 1 18.04 69.21 -63.72
N GLY A 2 17.49 69.48 -62.54
CA GLY A 2 18.02 69.03 -61.24
C GLY A 2 17.94 67.53 -60.93
N ASN A 3 18.93 67.11 -60.15
CA ASN A 3 19.15 65.79 -59.56
C ASN A 3 18.23 65.56 -58.36
N THR A 4 17.51 64.43 -58.31
CA THR A 4 16.92 63.90 -57.06
C THR A 4 17.17 62.40 -56.98
N SER A 5 18.15 62.02 -56.15
CA SER A 5 18.47 60.64 -55.79
C SER A 5 17.36 60.02 -54.95
N THR A 6 16.78 58.91 -55.38
CA THR A 6 15.92 58.09 -54.55
C THR A 6 16.77 57.11 -53.75
N ASN A 7 16.92 57.41 -52.46
CA ASN A 7 17.64 56.63 -51.46
C ASN A 7 16.81 55.40 -51.06
N THR A 8 17.09 54.23 -51.64
CA THR A 8 16.53 52.94 -51.18
C THR A 8 17.45 52.33 -50.13
N ARG A 9 17.20 52.62 -48.84
CA ARG A 9 17.82 51.85 -47.77
C ARG A 9 17.02 50.57 -47.50
N PRO A 10 17.65 49.38 -47.44
CA PRO A 10 16.97 48.18 -47.00
C PRO A 10 16.61 48.31 -45.53
N PHE A 11 15.34 48.08 -45.18
CA PHE A 11 14.90 47.98 -43.79
C PHE A 11 15.48 46.69 -43.20
N HIS A 12 16.63 46.81 -42.54
CA HIS A 12 17.16 45.75 -41.67
C HIS A 12 16.29 45.70 -40.41
N TYR A 13 15.37 44.73 -40.35
CA TYR A 13 14.59 44.45 -39.16
C TYR A 13 15.47 43.69 -38.16
N THR A 14 16.30 44.43 -37.41
CA THR A 14 17.03 43.86 -36.28
C THR A 14 16.03 43.73 -35.13
N LEU A 15 15.58 42.50 -34.83
CA LEU A 15 14.79 42.25 -33.62
C LEU A 15 15.60 42.79 -32.43
N PRO A 16 14.98 43.58 -31.53
CA PRO A 16 15.71 44.21 -30.44
C PRO A 16 16.32 43.11 -29.56
N LEU A 17 17.64 43.20 -29.29
CA LEU A 17 18.42 42.25 -28.51
C LEU A 17 17.74 41.84 -27.17
N LYS A 18 16.94 42.75 -26.61
CA LYS A 18 16.11 42.52 -25.43
C LYS A 18 15.06 41.42 -25.63
N THR A 19 14.37 41.40 -26.78
CA THR A 19 13.37 40.36 -27.12
C THR A 19 14.00 38.98 -27.36
N THR A 20 15.21 38.93 -27.93
CA THR A 20 15.92 37.66 -28.12
C THR A 20 16.42 37.08 -26.79
N LEU A 21 16.86 37.93 -25.86
CA LEU A 21 17.31 37.50 -24.53
C LEU A 21 16.14 37.04 -23.65
N GLU A 22 15.01 37.77 -23.68
CA GLU A 22 13.78 37.39 -22.97
C GLU A 22 13.20 36.07 -23.49
N MET A 23 13.19 35.86 -24.81
CA MET A 23 12.74 34.60 -25.41
C MET A 23 13.65 33.42 -25.07
N ALA A 24 14.98 33.63 -25.05
CA ALA A 24 15.93 32.61 -24.62
C ALA A 24 15.78 32.27 -23.12
N ALA A 25 15.56 33.26 -22.26
CA ALA A 25 15.31 33.06 -20.85
C ALA A 25 14.00 32.30 -20.58
N MET A 26 12.94 32.60 -21.34
CA MET A 26 11.65 31.91 -21.25
C MET A 26 11.76 30.45 -21.72
N ASN A 27 12.48 30.19 -22.81
CA ASN A 27 12.75 28.83 -23.27
C ASN A 27 13.61 28.04 -22.27
N ALA A 28 14.62 28.67 -21.67
CA ALA A 28 15.44 28.04 -20.64
C ALA A 28 14.62 27.70 -19.38
N LEU A 29 13.72 28.60 -18.96
CA LEU A 29 12.81 28.34 -17.85
C LEU A 29 11.82 27.21 -18.16
N LEU A 30 11.32 27.13 -19.39
CA LEU A 30 10.43 26.05 -19.84
C LEU A 30 11.16 24.70 -19.87
N VAL A 31 12.39 24.66 -20.38
CA VAL A 31 13.22 23.45 -20.38
C VAL A 31 13.55 23.01 -18.95
N LEU A 32 13.90 23.96 -18.08
CA LEU A 32 14.17 23.67 -16.67
C LEU A 32 12.91 23.13 -15.97
N THR A 33 11.74 23.73 -16.17
CA THR A 33 10.48 23.23 -15.59
C THR A 33 10.09 21.86 -16.13
N LEU A 34 10.30 21.58 -17.42
CA LEU A 34 10.09 20.23 -17.99
C LEU A 34 11.09 19.20 -17.44
N LEU A 35 12.37 19.57 -17.25
CA LEU A 35 13.37 18.71 -16.61
C LEU A 35 13.03 18.41 -15.15
N LEU A 36 12.63 19.43 -14.37
CA LEU A 36 12.15 19.24 -13.00
C LEU A 36 10.88 18.39 -12.95
N ALA A 37 9.93 18.59 -13.88
CA ALA A 37 8.73 17.77 -13.96
C ALA A 37 9.03 16.32 -14.36
N ALA A 38 10.01 16.09 -15.25
CA ALA A 38 10.45 14.76 -15.66
C ALA A 38 11.23 14.02 -14.54
N THR A 39 11.86 14.72 -13.60
CA THR A 39 12.48 14.10 -12.41
C THR A 39 11.47 13.67 -11.35
N CYS A 40 10.20 14.05 -11.47
CA CYS A 40 9.12 13.67 -10.56
C CYS A 40 8.45 12.37 -11.01
N TYR A 41 9.21 11.30 -11.26
CA TYR A 41 8.62 9.96 -11.19
C TYR A 41 8.35 9.66 -9.72
N ALA A 42 7.15 10.02 -9.24
CA ALA A 42 6.68 9.55 -7.96
C ALA A 42 6.52 8.03 -8.05
N MET A 43 7.53 7.29 -7.58
CA MET A 43 7.43 5.86 -7.37
C MET A 43 6.37 5.63 -6.30
N ALA A 44 5.20 5.14 -6.69
CA ALA A 44 4.11 4.85 -5.77
C ALA A 44 4.34 3.53 -4.99
N GLY A 45 5.46 2.84 -5.20
CA GLY A 45 5.83 1.57 -4.57
C GLY A 45 7.17 1.65 -3.84
N ASP A 46 7.67 0.49 -3.42
CA ASP A 46 9.02 0.39 -2.84
C ASP A 46 10.06 0.82 -3.91
N PRO A 47 11.13 1.52 -3.51
CA PRO A 47 12.17 1.92 -4.45
C PRO A 47 12.96 0.71 -4.94
N ASP A 48 13.26 0.68 -6.24
CA ASP A 48 14.20 -0.29 -6.78
C ASP A 48 15.61 -0.01 -6.25
N ILE A 49 16.32 -1.07 -5.84
CA ILE A 49 17.74 -0.98 -5.50
C ILE A 49 18.61 -1.09 -6.75
N THR A 50 19.83 -0.57 -6.66
CA THR A 50 20.83 -0.60 -7.75
C THR A 50 21.88 -1.70 -7.55
N THR A 51 21.74 -2.50 -6.50
CA THR A 51 22.57 -3.66 -6.17
C THR A 51 21.70 -4.91 -6.17
N ASP A 52 22.32 -6.10 -6.15
CA ASP A 52 21.57 -7.36 -6.13
C ASP A 52 20.75 -7.52 -4.83
N PHE A 53 21.29 -7.07 -3.71
CA PHE A 53 20.65 -7.12 -2.38
C PHE A 53 21.28 -6.10 -1.43
N VAL A 54 20.59 -5.85 -0.30
CA VAL A 54 21.06 -5.00 0.80
C VAL A 54 21.36 -5.89 2.02
N VAL A 55 22.54 -5.73 2.62
CA VAL A 55 22.95 -6.46 3.82
C VAL A 55 23.20 -5.45 4.94
N PRO A 56 22.57 -5.60 6.11
CA PRO A 56 22.85 -4.73 7.25
C PRO A 56 24.32 -4.80 7.69
N ASP A 57 24.85 -3.69 8.17
CA ASP A 57 26.22 -3.61 8.68
C ASP A 57 26.50 -4.71 9.73
N GLY A 58 27.65 -5.35 9.60
CA GLY A 58 28.06 -6.45 10.48
C GLY A 58 27.40 -7.81 10.18
N SER A 59 26.55 -7.90 9.14
CA SER A 59 25.99 -9.17 8.66
C SER A 59 26.78 -9.71 7.47
N MET A 60 26.78 -11.05 7.31
CA MET A 60 27.36 -11.70 6.13
C MET A 60 26.25 -12.24 5.23
N ALA A 61 26.34 -11.94 3.94
CA ALA A 61 25.51 -12.58 2.93
C ALA A 61 25.80 -14.09 2.92
N SER A 62 24.77 -14.88 3.20
CA SER A 62 24.83 -16.35 3.18
C SER A 62 23.44 -16.90 2.91
N GLY A 63 23.33 -18.20 2.58
CA GLY A 63 22.03 -18.85 2.44
C GLY A 63 21.11 -18.67 3.65
N ASN A 64 21.69 -18.55 4.85
CA ASN A 64 20.93 -18.27 6.07
C ASN A 64 20.33 -16.86 6.08
N PHE A 65 21.06 -15.85 5.58
CA PHE A 65 20.55 -14.48 5.46
C PHE A 65 19.31 -14.41 4.54
N PHE A 66 19.31 -15.18 3.45
CA PHE A 66 18.21 -15.25 2.48
C PHE A 66 17.13 -16.30 2.83
N THR A 67 17.16 -16.90 4.03
CA THR A 67 16.19 -17.92 4.43
C THR A 67 15.41 -17.49 5.65
N PHE A 68 14.09 -17.29 5.49
CA PHE A 68 13.20 -17.06 6.62
C PHE A 68 12.47 -18.35 7.02
N THR A 69 12.74 -18.84 8.22
CA THR A 69 12.09 -20.06 8.74
C THR A 69 10.91 -19.79 9.65
N GLY A 70 10.60 -18.52 9.95
CA GLY A 70 9.57 -18.11 10.91
C GLY A 70 8.15 -18.53 10.53
N LEU A 71 7.88 -18.77 9.24
CA LEU A 71 6.56 -19.21 8.78
C LEU A 71 6.31 -20.72 8.95
N ARG A 72 7.34 -21.54 9.22
CA ARG A 72 7.22 -23.01 9.24
C ARG A 72 6.14 -23.51 10.20
N SER A 73 6.04 -22.93 11.40
CA SER A 73 5.05 -23.33 12.40
C SER A 73 3.63 -22.92 12.00
N ALA A 74 3.47 -21.77 11.35
CA ALA A 74 2.18 -21.29 10.87
C ALA A 74 1.66 -22.13 9.69
N VAL A 75 2.55 -22.58 8.78
CA VAL A 75 2.19 -23.42 7.63
C VAL A 75 1.98 -24.88 8.02
N LYS A 76 2.93 -25.49 8.75
CA LYS A 76 2.83 -26.91 9.16
C LYS A 76 1.76 -27.15 10.21
N GLY A 77 1.36 -26.09 10.91
CA GLY A 77 0.52 -26.16 12.09
C GLY A 77 -0.81 -26.84 11.85
N GLY A 78 -1.46 -26.66 10.69
CA GLY A 78 -2.80 -27.20 10.36
C GLY A 78 -3.93 -26.88 11.35
N ALA A 79 -3.55 -26.32 12.49
CA ALA A 79 -4.30 -26.16 13.70
C ALA A 79 -4.75 -24.72 13.78
N ALA A 80 -5.96 -24.56 14.28
CA ALA A 80 -6.53 -23.31 14.68
C ALA A 80 -5.46 -22.40 15.33
N PRO A 81 -5.57 -21.07 15.17
CA PRO A 81 -4.83 -20.15 16.04
C PRO A 81 -4.92 -20.62 17.50
N PRO A 82 -3.90 -20.35 18.35
CA PRO A 82 -3.88 -20.81 19.74
C PRO A 82 -5.26 -20.60 20.37
N ALA A 83 -5.77 -21.56 21.16
CA ALA A 83 -7.19 -21.67 21.56
C ALA A 83 -7.85 -20.39 22.16
N ALA A 84 -7.07 -19.34 22.43
CA ALA A 84 -7.51 -18.03 22.90
C ALA A 84 -7.65 -16.94 21.81
N ALA A 85 -7.24 -17.15 20.55
CA ALA A 85 -7.26 -16.12 19.51
C ALA A 85 -8.11 -16.53 18.29
N ALA A 86 -9.10 -15.72 17.92
CA ALA A 86 -9.97 -15.99 16.77
C ALA A 86 -9.23 -15.86 15.42
N PHE A 87 -8.11 -15.12 15.39
CA PHE A 87 -7.31 -14.87 14.20
C PHE A 87 -5.84 -14.64 14.60
N LYS A 88 -4.91 -15.16 13.79
CA LYS A 88 -3.45 -14.96 13.96
C LYS A 88 -2.79 -14.69 12.62
N VAL A 89 -1.93 -13.68 12.58
CA VAL A 89 -1.05 -13.37 11.45
C VAL A 89 0.40 -13.65 11.85
N THR A 90 1.14 -14.35 10.98
CA THR A 90 2.60 -14.53 11.11
C THR A 90 3.26 -13.91 9.89
N LYS A 91 4.05 -12.85 10.09
CA LYS A 91 4.60 -12.03 9.00
C LYS A 91 6.03 -12.42 8.64
N ALA A 92 6.35 -12.19 7.38
CA ALA A 92 7.68 -12.14 6.82
C ALA A 92 7.77 -10.83 6.01
N SER A 93 7.83 -9.70 6.71
CA SER A 93 8.12 -8.39 6.13
C SER A 93 9.60 -8.05 6.30
N GLN A 94 10.07 -6.93 5.76
CA GLN A 94 11.45 -6.46 5.98
C GLN A 94 11.83 -6.33 7.46
N VAL A 95 10.84 -6.19 8.36
CA VAL A 95 11.08 -6.14 9.82
C VAL A 95 11.51 -7.51 10.35
N GLU A 96 10.81 -8.58 9.96
CA GLU A 96 11.12 -9.94 10.43
C GLU A 96 12.18 -10.64 9.57
N PHE A 97 12.27 -10.25 8.28
CA PHE A 97 13.14 -10.86 7.28
C PHE A 97 13.91 -9.76 6.53
N PRO A 98 15.04 -9.28 7.08
CA PRO A 98 15.78 -8.13 6.54
C PRO A 98 16.27 -8.29 5.09
N ALA A 99 16.42 -9.52 4.60
CA ALA A 99 16.79 -9.75 3.20
C ALA A 99 15.73 -9.31 2.18
N LEU A 100 14.52 -8.96 2.64
CA LEU A 100 13.49 -8.34 1.81
C LEU A 100 13.72 -6.85 1.55
N ASP A 101 14.68 -6.21 2.24
CA ASP A 101 15.01 -4.82 1.99
C ASP A 101 15.44 -4.61 0.53
N GLY A 102 14.75 -3.69 -0.15
CA GLY A 102 14.93 -3.43 -1.58
C GLY A 102 14.36 -4.49 -2.54
N GLN A 103 13.66 -5.52 -2.07
CA GLN A 103 13.13 -6.61 -2.92
C GLN A 103 11.67 -6.43 -3.30
N SER A 104 10.98 -5.42 -2.75
CA SER A 104 9.60 -5.09 -3.08
C SER A 104 8.60 -6.23 -2.88
N VAL A 105 8.89 -7.18 -1.99
CA VAL A 105 8.02 -8.32 -1.68
C VAL A 105 8.00 -8.64 -0.20
N SER A 106 6.84 -9.07 0.31
CA SER A 106 6.70 -9.66 1.63
C SER A 106 5.58 -10.69 1.66
N MET A 107 5.49 -11.44 2.76
CA MET A 107 4.49 -12.50 2.92
C MET A 107 3.91 -12.53 4.32
N ALA A 108 2.71 -13.07 4.46
CA ALA A 108 2.13 -13.44 5.74
C ALA A 108 1.38 -14.77 5.64
N VAL A 109 1.34 -15.52 6.75
CA VAL A 109 0.43 -16.65 6.94
C VAL A 109 -0.69 -16.20 7.87
N LEU A 110 -1.92 -16.39 7.42
CA LEU A 110 -3.15 -15.99 8.08
C LEU A 110 -3.88 -17.25 8.57
N GLN A 111 -4.10 -17.36 9.88
CA GLN A 111 -4.77 -18.50 10.50
C GLN A 111 -6.07 -18.03 11.17
N TYR A 112 -7.17 -18.66 10.81
CA TYR A 112 -8.52 -18.32 11.28
C TYR A 112 -9.09 -19.48 12.10
N ALA A 113 -9.55 -19.20 13.32
CA ALA A 113 -10.40 -20.13 14.07
C ALA A 113 -11.75 -20.29 13.34
N PRO A 114 -12.56 -21.30 13.70
CA PRO A 114 -13.97 -21.31 13.32
C PRO A 114 -14.65 -20.00 13.75
N GLY A 115 -15.38 -19.33 12.84
CA GLY A 115 -15.95 -18.01 13.08
C GLY A 115 -14.94 -16.84 13.12
N GLY A 116 -13.65 -17.11 12.92
CA GLY A 116 -12.57 -16.14 13.04
C GLY A 116 -12.56 -15.09 11.93
N THR A 117 -12.21 -13.85 12.26
CA THR A 117 -12.17 -12.73 11.30
C THR A 117 -10.82 -12.03 11.31
N ASN A 118 -10.32 -11.71 10.13
CA ASN A 118 -9.38 -10.62 9.97
C ASN A 118 -10.23 -9.36 9.70
N PRO A 119 -10.34 -8.45 10.68
CA PRO A 119 -11.28 -7.34 10.63
C PRO A 119 -11.00 -6.43 9.44
N LEU A 120 -11.95 -5.55 9.11
CA LEU A 120 -11.77 -4.56 8.04
C LEU A 120 -10.45 -3.80 8.19
N HIS A 121 -9.62 -3.84 7.16
CA HIS A 121 -8.29 -3.23 7.14
C HIS A 121 -7.90 -2.77 5.73
N THR A 122 -6.78 -2.06 5.63
CA THR A 122 -6.16 -1.71 4.36
C THR A 122 -4.63 -1.82 4.42
N HIS A 123 -4.03 -2.05 3.25
CA HIS A 123 -2.58 -2.06 3.02
C HIS A 123 -2.21 -0.81 2.19
N PRO A 124 -1.71 0.28 2.82
CA PRO A 124 -1.50 1.55 2.13
C PRO A 124 -0.38 1.47 1.08
N ARG A 125 0.56 0.54 1.21
CA ARG A 125 1.74 0.45 0.35
C ARG A 125 1.74 -0.73 -0.60
N SER A 126 0.77 -1.65 -0.51
CA SER A 126 0.76 -2.86 -1.36
C SER A 126 -0.64 -3.31 -1.75
N ALA A 127 -0.75 -3.89 -2.94
CA ALA A 127 -1.81 -4.86 -3.20
C ALA A 127 -1.49 -6.17 -2.45
N GLU A 128 -2.51 -6.97 -2.19
CA GLU A 128 -2.36 -8.30 -1.57
C GLU A 128 -2.86 -9.37 -2.53
N LEU A 129 -2.08 -10.42 -2.73
CA LEU A 129 -2.50 -11.64 -3.40
C LEU A 129 -2.57 -12.77 -2.37
N LEU A 130 -3.79 -13.18 -2.06
CA LEU A 130 -4.07 -14.22 -1.08
C LEU A 130 -4.29 -15.56 -1.80
N LEU A 131 -3.69 -16.64 -1.28
CA LEU A 131 -3.95 -18.03 -1.62
C LEU A 131 -4.56 -18.74 -0.41
N LEU A 132 -5.73 -19.35 -0.58
CA LEU A 132 -6.32 -20.19 0.47
C LEU A 132 -5.70 -21.60 0.42
N VAL A 133 -5.07 -22.05 1.50
CA VAL A 133 -4.37 -23.35 1.56
C VAL A 133 -5.06 -24.39 2.43
N GLN A 134 -6.05 -23.97 3.23
CA GLN A 134 -6.87 -24.86 4.05
C GLN A 134 -8.24 -24.23 4.34
N GLY A 135 -9.30 -25.04 4.24
CA GLY A 135 -10.66 -24.67 4.65
C GLY A 135 -11.43 -23.90 3.57
N SER A 136 -12.39 -23.09 4.03
CA SER A 136 -13.22 -22.18 3.25
C SER A 136 -13.12 -20.79 3.86
N LEU A 137 -13.05 -19.74 3.04
CA LEU A 137 -12.87 -18.37 3.54
C LEU A 137 -13.69 -17.38 2.74
N ASP A 138 -14.53 -16.60 3.42
CA ASP A 138 -15.21 -15.47 2.80
C ASP A 138 -14.27 -14.27 2.79
N VAL A 139 -14.12 -13.66 1.61
CA VAL A 139 -13.27 -12.50 1.41
C VAL A 139 -14.07 -11.39 0.74
N GLY A 140 -13.64 -10.15 0.92
CA GLY A 140 -14.17 -9.06 0.12
C GLY A 140 -13.46 -7.74 0.31
N PHE A 141 -13.64 -6.85 -0.67
CA PHE A 141 -13.15 -5.46 -0.63
C PHE A 141 -14.21 -4.48 -1.13
N VAL A 142 -14.01 -3.22 -0.79
CA VAL A 142 -14.87 -2.11 -1.23
C VAL A 142 -14.06 -1.17 -2.11
N ASP A 143 -14.57 -0.85 -3.30
CA ASP A 143 -13.93 0.10 -4.22
C ASP A 143 -14.27 1.57 -3.90
N THR A 144 -13.70 2.48 -4.69
CA THR A 144 -13.92 3.93 -4.53
C THR A 144 -15.33 4.39 -4.92
N ALA A 145 -16.12 3.55 -5.58
CA ALA A 145 -17.54 3.76 -5.82
C ALA A 145 -18.42 3.20 -4.69
N ASN A 146 -17.82 2.73 -3.59
CA ASN A 146 -18.46 2.04 -2.48
C ASN A 146 -19.14 0.73 -2.89
N LYS A 147 -18.70 0.10 -3.99
CA LYS A 147 -19.19 -1.21 -4.41
C LYS A 147 -18.44 -2.31 -3.67
N LEU A 148 -19.20 -3.21 -3.06
CA LEU A 148 -18.68 -4.41 -2.41
C LEU A 148 -18.45 -5.52 -3.44
N PHE A 149 -17.27 -6.12 -3.40
CA PHE A 149 -16.91 -7.33 -4.13
C PHE A 149 -16.59 -8.43 -3.12
N VAL A 150 -17.30 -9.55 -3.20
CA VAL A 150 -17.17 -10.66 -2.24
C VAL A 150 -17.11 -12.01 -2.96
N GLN A 151 -16.43 -12.96 -2.34
CA GLN A 151 -16.36 -14.35 -2.80
C GLN A 151 -16.15 -15.28 -1.61
N THR A 152 -16.72 -16.49 -1.68
CA THR A 152 -16.36 -17.61 -0.81
C THR A 152 -15.29 -18.43 -1.52
N LEU A 153 -14.08 -18.44 -0.98
CA LEU A 153 -12.93 -19.18 -1.51
C LEU A 153 -12.93 -20.62 -0.99
N GLN A 154 -12.49 -21.54 -1.84
CA GLN A 154 -12.12 -22.92 -1.50
C GLN A 154 -10.60 -23.08 -1.53
N THR A 155 -10.10 -24.14 -0.89
CA THR A 155 -8.66 -24.43 -0.89
C THR A 155 -8.13 -24.54 -2.32
N GLY A 156 -7.06 -23.79 -2.62
CA GLY A 156 -6.47 -23.65 -3.94
C GLY A 156 -6.84 -22.35 -4.66
N ASP A 157 -7.90 -21.65 -4.22
CA ASP A 157 -8.31 -20.39 -4.82
C ASP A 157 -7.36 -19.25 -4.43
N THR A 158 -7.14 -18.34 -5.38
CA THR A 158 -6.45 -17.07 -5.15
C THR A 158 -7.40 -15.89 -5.27
N PHE A 159 -7.20 -14.86 -4.45
CA PHE A 159 -7.97 -13.61 -4.50
C PHE A 159 -7.05 -12.40 -4.38
N VAL A 160 -7.31 -11.36 -5.16
CA VAL A 160 -6.55 -10.11 -5.14
C VAL A 160 -7.31 -9.02 -4.39
N PHE A 161 -6.63 -8.37 -3.44
CA PHE A 161 -7.09 -7.12 -2.83
C PHE A 161 -6.28 -5.96 -3.43
N PRO A 162 -6.92 -5.05 -4.19
CA PRO A 162 -6.22 -3.92 -4.77
C PRO A 162 -5.62 -3.00 -3.70
N LYS A 163 -4.46 -2.41 -4.02
CA LYS A 163 -3.69 -1.56 -3.11
C LYS A 163 -4.55 -0.46 -2.48
N GLY A 164 -4.46 -0.33 -1.17
CA GLY A 164 -5.11 0.73 -0.41
C GLY A 164 -6.63 0.56 -0.21
N LEU A 165 -7.29 -0.42 -0.83
CA LEU A 165 -8.73 -0.59 -0.65
C LEU A 165 -9.07 -1.29 0.68
N PRO A 166 -10.13 -0.85 1.39
CA PRO A 166 -10.66 -1.56 2.54
C PRO A 166 -11.10 -2.98 2.18
N HIS A 167 -10.67 -3.96 2.95
CA HIS A 167 -11.01 -5.37 2.74
C HIS A 167 -11.04 -6.16 4.05
N PHE A 168 -11.59 -7.36 4.00
CA PHE A 168 -11.74 -8.26 5.14
C PHE A 168 -11.65 -9.72 4.71
N GLN A 169 -11.42 -10.59 5.69
CA GLN A 169 -11.62 -12.03 5.54
C GLN A 169 -12.34 -12.61 6.76
N LEU A 170 -13.24 -13.55 6.54
CA LEU A 170 -14.07 -14.18 7.56
C LEU A 170 -14.16 -15.68 7.30
N ASN A 171 -13.74 -16.48 8.29
CA ASN A 171 -14.04 -17.89 8.30
C ASN A 171 -15.45 -18.09 8.87
N LYS A 172 -16.46 -18.31 8.01
CA LYS A 172 -17.82 -18.58 8.45
C LYS A 172 -18.06 -20.03 8.89
N ASP A 173 -17.09 -20.92 8.73
CA ASP A 173 -17.24 -22.30 9.18
C ASP A 173 -17.30 -22.32 10.72
N PRO A 174 -18.34 -22.91 11.32
CA PRO A 174 -18.51 -22.94 12.77
C PRO A 174 -17.65 -24.00 13.47
N LYS A 175 -17.01 -24.91 12.71
CA LYS A 175 -16.29 -26.06 13.24
C LYS A 175 -14.83 -26.14 12.80
N TYR A 176 -14.54 -25.77 11.56
CA TYR A 176 -13.24 -25.98 10.95
C TYR A 176 -12.44 -24.67 10.79
N PRO A 177 -11.12 -24.69 11.04
CA PRO A 177 -10.27 -23.53 10.82
C PRO A 177 -9.97 -23.33 9.32
N ALA A 178 -9.50 -22.13 8.98
CA ALA A 178 -8.99 -21.81 7.66
C ALA A 178 -7.54 -21.27 7.74
N VAL A 179 -6.74 -21.52 6.72
CA VAL A 179 -5.37 -21.00 6.61
C VAL A 179 -5.14 -20.44 5.21
N ALA A 180 -4.65 -19.21 5.14
CA ALA A 180 -4.30 -18.53 3.90
C ALA A 180 -2.87 -18.00 3.94
N ILE A 181 -2.29 -17.81 2.76
CA ILE A 181 -0.98 -17.19 2.56
C ILE A 181 -1.20 -15.93 1.73
N SER A 182 -0.73 -14.80 2.23
CA SER A 182 -0.82 -13.51 1.54
C SER A 182 0.56 -13.08 1.09
N ALA A 183 0.70 -12.76 -0.18
CA ALA A 183 1.88 -12.14 -0.78
C ALA A 183 1.59 -10.67 -1.07
N PHE A 184 2.60 -9.82 -0.87
CA PHE A 184 2.49 -8.38 -1.04
C PHE A 184 3.59 -7.90 -1.99
N GLY A 185 3.26 -6.99 -2.90
CA GLY A 185 4.21 -6.27 -3.77
C GLY A 185 4.90 -5.09 -3.06
N SER A 186 5.24 -5.28 -1.78
CA SER A 186 6.06 -4.37 -0.98
C SER A 186 6.71 -5.18 0.14
N ALA A 187 7.97 -4.90 0.45
CA ALA A 187 8.69 -5.42 1.60
C ALA A 187 8.07 -4.94 2.93
N ASN A 188 7.31 -3.84 2.88
CA ASN A 188 6.53 -3.32 4.00
C ASN A 188 5.17 -2.78 3.53
N ALA A 189 4.21 -3.68 3.31
CA ALA A 189 2.85 -3.31 2.90
C ALA A 189 2.14 -2.32 3.86
N GLY A 190 2.48 -2.36 5.15
CA GLY A 190 1.77 -1.69 6.23
C GLY A 190 0.38 -2.27 6.47
N THR A 191 -0.23 -2.03 7.62
CA THR A 191 -1.60 -2.48 7.89
C THR A 191 -2.32 -1.43 8.71
N VAL A 192 -3.49 -0.99 8.25
CA VAL A 192 -4.37 -0.10 9.01
C VAL A 192 -5.65 -0.86 9.34
N PRO A 193 -5.77 -1.44 10.56
CA PRO A 193 -7.01 -2.05 11.02
C PRO A 193 -8.05 -0.96 11.29
N LEU A 194 -9.10 -0.88 10.46
CA LEU A 194 -10.04 0.23 10.46
C LEU A 194 -10.80 0.38 11.79
N PRO A 195 -11.30 -0.68 12.46
CA PRO A 195 -11.95 -0.52 13.76
C PRO A 195 -11.05 0.15 14.80
N LYS A 196 -9.81 -0.30 14.92
CA LYS A 196 -8.83 0.28 15.86
C LYS A 196 -8.38 1.68 15.41
N ALA A 197 -8.19 1.91 14.12
CA ALA A 197 -7.79 3.21 13.59
C ALA A 197 -8.88 4.27 13.79
N LEU A 198 -10.16 3.91 13.69
CA LEU A 198 -11.28 4.84 13.83
C LEU A 198 -11.65 5.06 15.30
N PHE A 199 -11.71 3.99 16.10
CA PHE A 199 -12.29 4.04 17.44
C PHE A 199 -11.27 3.82 18.57
N GLY A 200 -10.05 3.37 18.28
CA GLY A 200 -9.01 3.09 19.28
C GLY A 200 -7.79 4.02 19.22
N SER A 201 -7.76 4.98 18.31
CA SER A 201 -6.61 5.89 18.08
C SER A 201 -6.75 7.25 18.75
N GLY A 202 -7.88 7.53 19.41
CA GLY A 202 -8.17 8.82 20.03
C GLY A 202 -8.73 9.87 19.08
N VAL A 203 -9.41 9.46 18.00
CA VAL A 203 -10.21 10.39 17.17
C VAL A 203 -11.27 11.06 18.04
N ASP A 204 -11.48 12.36 17.83
CA ASP A 204 -12.51 13.13 18.53
C ASP A 204 -13.90 12.48 18.40
N GLU A 205 -14.54 12.19 19.54
CA GLU A 205 -15.83 11.50 19.57
C GLU A 205 -16.94 12.33 18.93
N GLY A 206 -16.86 13.67 19.00
CA GLY A 206 -17.79 14.56 18.31
C GLY A 206 -17.67 14.47 16.80
N ALA A 207 -16.45 14.36 16.27
CA ALA A 207 -16.18 14.11 14.86
C ALA A 207 -16.68 12.73 14.44
N LEU A 208 -16.48 11.69 15.25
CA LEU A 208 -17.01 10.35 15.00
C LEU A 208 -18.55 10.36 14.98
N ALA A 209 -19.21 10.95 15.99
CA ALA A 209 -20.66 11.02 16.08
C ALA A 209 -21.27 11.69 14.85
N LYS A 210 -20.71 12.82 14.42
CA LYS A 210 -21.13 13.52 13.19
C LYS A 210 -20.87 12.71 11.93
N SER A 211 -19.71 12.05 11.83
CA SER A 211 -19.32 11.26 10.65
C SER A 211 -20.22 10.03 10.46
N PHE A 212 -20.52 9.34 11.55
CA PHE A 212 -21.37 8.14 11.56
C PHE A 212 -22.87 8.46 11.66
N LYS A 213 -23.23 9.72 11.91
CA LYS A 213 -24.62 10.19 12.10
C LYS A 213 -25.34 9.46 13.24
N VAL A 214 -24.62 9.28 14.34
CA VAL A 214 -25.09 8.64 15.58
C VAL A 214 -24.87 9.56 16.78
N ASP A 215 -25.43 9.20 17.93
CA ASP A 215 -25.17 9.91 19.19
C ASP A 215 -23.80 9.54 19.80
N GLY A 216 -23.35 10.37 20.75
CA GLY A 216 -22.09 10.14 21.47
C GLY A 216 -22.07 8.82 22.24
N TYR A 217 -23.21 8.41 22.82
CA TYR A 217 -23.31 7.15 23.55
C TYR A 217 -23.03 5.92 22.67
N THR A 218 -23.44 5.96 21.40
CA THR A 218 -23.12 4.93 20.42
C THR A 218 -21.63 4.92 20.08
N VAL A 219 -21.01 6.11 19.94
CA VAL A 219 -19.56 6.24 19.72
C VAL A 219 -18.76 5.71 20.90
N GLU A 220 -19.13 6.07 22.13
CA GLU A 220 -18.48 5.59 23.36
C GLU A 220 -18.44 4.07 23.43
N LYS A 221 -19.52 3.38 23.02
CA LYS A 221 -19.55 1.91 22.93
C LYS A 221 -18.55 1.36 21.93
N LEU A 222 -18.41 1.99 20.76
CA LEU A 222 -17.47 1.57 19.72
C LEU A 222 -16.02 1.82 20.16
N VAL A 223 -15.75 2.95 20.81
CA VAL A 223 -14.43 3.31 21.39
C VAL A 223 -14.06 2.33 22.50
N ALA A 224 -14.98 2.04 23.42
CA ALA A 224 -14.75 1.05 24.47
C ALA A 224 -14.45 -0.33 23.87
N ALA A 225 -15.23 -0.78 22.88
CA ALA A 225 -14.99 -2.06 22.22
C ALA A 225 -13.63 -2.13 21.52
N ALA A 226 -13.16 -1.05 20.92
CA ALA A 226 -11.89 -0.98 20.19
C ALA A 226 -10.65 -0.81 21.08
N THR A 227 -10.82 -0.44 22.35
CA THR A 227 -9.73 -0.22 23.32
C THR A 227 -9.53 -1.38 24.29
N MET A 228 -10.51 -2.28 24.41
CA MET A 228 -10.46 -3.47 25.29
C MET A 228 -9.84 -4.72 24.62
N GLY A 229 -9.51 -4.69 23.32
CA GLY A 229 -8.91 -5.79 22.56
C GLY A 229 -7.46 -5.53 22.15
#